data_AF-A0A1Q8QIU6-F1
#
_entry.id   AF-A0A1Q8QIU6-F1
#
_cell.length_a   1.000
_cell.length_b   1.000
_cell.length_c   1.000
_cell.angle_alpha   90.00
_cell.angle_beta   90.00
_cell.angle_gamma   90.00
#
_symmetry.space_group_name_H-M   'P 1'
#
loop_
_entity.id
_entity.type
_entity.pdbx_description
1 polymer ?
#
loop_
_entity_poly.entity_id
_entity_poly.type
_entity_poly.pdbx_seq_one_letter_code
_entity_poly.pdbx_strand_id
1 'polypeptide(L)' 'MPAWFPVVAAVIVPGSGYVLLSRPMRGLVMLFWMFIFGYITLQLSSSHVSLIGRFSGGIAVWAISVLEVYRITHKKTSL' A
#
# COMPACT_ATOMS: atom_id res chain seq x y z
N MET A 1 -1.23 12.01 -18.07
CA MET A 1 -0.48 10.87 -17.50
C MET A 1 -1.32 9.63 -17.69
N PRO A 2 -0.76 8.50 -18.18
CA PRO A 2 -1.51 7.27 -18.36
C PRO A 2 -2.10 6.79 -17.02
N ALA A 3 -3.34 6.28 -17.04
CA ALA A 3 -4.05 5.84 -15.83
C ALA A 3 -3.36 4.69 -15.07
N TRP A 4 -2.50 3.92 -15.75
CA TRP A 4 -1.74 2.84 -15.13
C TRP A 4 -0.50 3.31 -14.36
N PHE A 5 0.01 4.52 -14.64
CA PHE A 5 1.29 4.99 -14.08
C PHE A 5 1.28 5.14 -12.55
N PRO A 6 0.26 5.77 -11.91
CA PRO A 6 0.20 5.85 -10.45
C PRO A 6 0.04 4.48 -9.77
N VAL A 7 -0.63 3.54 -10.44
CA VAL A 7 -0.87 2.19 -9.93
C VAL A 7 0.44 1.39 -9.93
N VAL A 8 1.20 1.44 -11.02
CA VAL A 8 2.52 0.79 -11.10
C VAL A 8 3.48 1.38 -10.06
N ALA A 9 3.48 2.69 -9.88
CA ALA A 9 4.27 3.33 -8.82
C ALA A 9 3.89 2.78 -7.43
N ALA A 10 2.59 2.72 -7.10
CA ALA A 10 2.11 2.21 -5.81
C ALA A 10 2.48 0.74 -5.55
N VAL A 11 2.60 -0.08 -6.59
CA VAL A 11 3.06 -1.48 -6.50
C VAL A 11 4.55 -1.52 -6.13
N ILE A 12 5.40 -0.74 -6.80
CA ILE A 12 6.85 -0.76 -6.55
C ILE A 12 7.20 -0.12 -5.20
N VAL A 13 6.64 1.06 -4.93
CA VAL A 13 6.91 1.83 -3.72
C VAL A 13 5.58 2.17 -3.04
N PRO A 14 5.29 1.59 -1.85
CA PRO A 14 4.10 1.91 -1.10
C PRO A 14 4.01 3.42 -0.85
N GLY A 15 2.86 4.02 -1.12
CA GLY A 15 2.64 5.47 -0.92
C GLY A 15 2.99 6.35 -2.12
N SER A 16 3.82 5.90 -3.07
CA SER A 16 4.25 6.72 -4.21
C SER A 16 3.13 7.06 -5.19
N GLY A 17 2.17 6.15 -5.40
CA GLY A 17 0.98 6.42 -6.22
C GLY A 17 0.13 7.58 -5.70
N TYR A 18 0.08 7.77 -4.37
CA TYR A 18 -0.63 8.91 -3.77
C TYR A 18 0.08 10.24 -4.00
N VAL A 19 1.42 10.24 -4.05
CA VAL A 19 2.21 11.44 -4.36
C VAL A 19 1.92 11.89 -5.80
N LEU A 20 1.88 10.94 -6.75
CA LEU A 20 1.52 11.20 -8.15
C LEU A 20 0.07 11.69 -8.32
N LEU A 21 -0.80 11.35 -7.38
CA LEU A 21 -2.18 11.82 -7.31
C LEU A 21 -2.36 13.11 -6.48
N SER A 22 -1.26 13.79 -6.11
CA SER A 22 -1.24 15.01 -5.29
C SER A 22 -1.86 14.84 -3.90
N ARG A 23 -1.78 13.64 -3.33
CA ARG A 23 -2.25 13.30 -1.96
C ARG A 23 -1.14 12.71 -1.08
N PRO A 24 -0.02 13.42 -0.86
CA PRO A 24 1.15 12.88 -0.16
C PRO A 24 0.85 12.46 1.29
N MET A 25 -0.05 13.18 1.99
CA MET A 25 -0.46 12.85 3.37
C MET A 25 -1.04 11.43 3.47
N ARG A 26 -1.90 11.01 2.51
CA ARG A 26 -2.47 9.64 2.52
C ARG A 26 -1.40 8.59 2.26
N GLY A 27 -0.47 8.87 1.35
CA GLY A 27 0.66 7.96 1.07
C GLY A 27 1.52 7.72 2.32
N LEU A 28 1.83 8.77 3.07
CA LEU A 28 2.61 8.67 4.30
C LEU A 28 1.87 7.88 5.40
N VAL A 29 0.57 8.13 5.57
CA VAL A 29 -0.27 7.37 6.52
C VAL A 29 -0.26 5.88 6.18
N MET A 30 -0.41 5.53 4.91
CA MET A 30 -0.42 4.13 4.47
C MET A 30 0.95 3.45 4.69
N LEU A 31 2.05 4.17 4.46
CA LEU A 31 3.40 3.71 4.74
C LEU A 31 3.60 3.41 6.24
N PHE A 32 3.17 4.32 7.12
CA PHE A 32 3.25 4.11 8.57
C PHE A 32 2.41 2.92 9.01
N TRP A 33 1.17 2.82 8.52
CA TRP A 33 0.31 1.67 8.83
C TRP A 33 0.92 0.35 8.35
N MET A 34 1.59 0.34 7.19
CA MET A 34 2.28 -0.85 6.67
C MET A 34 3.41 -1.30 7.62
N PHE A 35 4.22 -0.37 8.11
CA PHE A 35 5.28 -0.69 9.06
C PHE A 35 4.75 -1.13 10.43
N ILE A 36 3.73 -0.44 10.94
CA ILE A 36 3.10 -0.76 12.23
C ILE A 36 2.47 -2.16 12.16
N PHE A 37 1.63 -2.44 11.16
CA PHE A 37 1.02 -3.75 11.04
C PHE A 37 2.03 -4.85 10.70
N GLY A 38 3.01 -4.56 9.85
CA GLY A 38 4.11 -5.50 9.59
C GLY A 38 4.84 -5.88 10.88
N TYR A 39 5.18 -4.90 11.71
CA TYR A 39 5.84 -5.13 13.00
C TYR A 39 4.95 -5.85 14.00
N ILE A 40 3.67 -5.48 14.12
CA ILE A 40 2.71 -6.15 15.01
C ILE A 40 2.55 -7.61 14.59
N THR A 41 2.36 -7.90 13.30
CA THR A 41 2.24 -9.27 12.80
C THR A 41 3.52 -10.07 13.02
N LEU A 42 4.69 -9.45 12.84
CA LEU A 42 5.97 -10.10 13.13
C LEU A 42 6.04 -10.57 14.58
N GLN A 43 5.67 -9.68 15.51
CA GLN A 43 5.71 -9.96 16.95
C GLN A 43 4.66 -11.00 17.39
N LEU A 44 3.48 -10.99 16.76
CA LEU A 44 2.41 -11.95 17.04
C LEU A 44 2.68 -13.32 16.38
N SER A 45 3.52 -13.38 15.35
CA SER A 45 3.77 -14.61 14.61
C SER A 45 4.69 -15.58 15.35
N SER A 46 4.28 -16.85 15.39
CA SER A 46 5.14 -17.93 15.88
C SER A 46 6.27 -18.23 14.89
N SER A 47 7.39 -18.75 15.40
CA SER A 47 8.56 -19.16 14.60
C SER A 47 8.25 -20.22 13.54
N HIS A 48 7.16 -20.96 13.71
CA HIS A 48 6.67 -21.98 12.77
C HIS A 48 5.91 -21.41 11.56
N VAL A 49 5.56 -20.12 11.58
CA VAL A 49 4.83 -19.47 10.48
C VAL A 49 5.81 -19.03 9.39
N SER A 50 5.43 -19.22 8.13
CA SER A 50 6.24 -18.81 6.97
C SER A 50 6.54 -17.31 7.00
N LEU A 51 7.69 -16.93 6.46
CA LEU A 51 8.18 -15.54 6.45
C LEU A 51 7.15 -14.55 5.86
N ILE A 52 6.44 -14.95 4.81
CA ILE A 52 5.32 -14.18 4.22
C ILE A 52 4.16 -14.00 5.21
N GLY A 53 3.82 -15.04 5.98
CA GLY A 53 2.76 -14.99 6.99
C GLY A 53 3.11 -14.07 8.16
N ARG A 54 4.39 -14.02 8.54
CA ARG A 54 4.90 -13.14 9.60
C ARG A 54 4.83 -11.65 9.22
N PHE A 55 4.83 -11.33 7.91
CA PHE A 55 4.65 -9.97 7.40
C PHE A 55 3.25 -9.69 6.83
N SER A 56 2.27 -10.58 7.06
CA SER A 56 0.94 -10.48 6.44
C SER A 56 0.22 -9.15 6.72
N GLY A 57 0.40 -8.55 7.90
CA GLY A 57 -0.14 -7.23 8.22
C GLY A 57 0.38 -6.12 7.30
N GLY A 58 1.68 -6.09 7.03
CA GLY A 58 2.27 -5.12 6.10
C GLY A 58 1.84 -5.37 4.65
N ILE A 59 1.78 -6.64 4.24
CA ILE A 59 1.33 -7.04 2.90
C ILE A 59 -0.14 -6.66 2.68
N ALA A 60 -1.00 -6.84 3.69
CA ALA A 60 -2.40 -6.45 3.62
C ALA A 60 -2.56 -4.94 3.40
N VAL A 61 -1.83 -4.12 4.14
CA VAL A 61 -1.85 -2.65 3.97
C VAL A 61 -1.33 -2.27 2.58
N TRP A 62 -0.26 -2.92 2.10
CA TRP A 62 0.27 -2.69 0.77
C TRP A 62 -0.75 -3.02 -0.34
N ALA A 63 -1.45 -4.14 -0.24
CA ALA A 63 -2.50 -4.50 -1.20
C ALA A 63 -3.66 -3.48 -1.19
N ILE A 64 -4.11 -3.05 -0.01
CA ILE A 64 -5.16 -2.04 0.13
C ILE A 64 -4.72 -0.70 -0.46
N SER A 65 -3.47 -0.30 -0.22
CA SER A 65 -2.86 0.92 -0.76
C SER A 65 -2.92 0.96 -2.30
N VAL A 66 -2.55 -0.14 -2.96
CA VAL A 66 -2.62 -0.25 -4.43
C VAL A 66 -4.07 -0.18 -4.92
N LEU A 67 -5.00 -0.88 -4.26
CA LEU A 67 -6.42 -0.86 -4.62
C LEU A 67 -7.03 0.54 -4.50
N GLU A 68 -6.63 1.30 -3.48
CA GLU A 68 -7.10 2.66 -3.29
C GLU A 68 -6.58 3.59 -4.40
N VAL A 69 -5.30 3.52 -4.75
CA VAL A 69 -4.71 4.29 -5.87
C VAL A 69 -5.41 3.96 -7.19
N TYR A 70 -5.72 2.67 -7.44
CA TYR A 70 -6.48 2.25 -8.61
C TYR A 70 -7.89 2.88 -8.63
N ARG A 71 -8.63 2.83 -7.52
CA ARG A 71 -9.96 3.44 -7.42
C ARG A 71 -9.93 4.95 -7.63
N ILE A 72 -8.96 5.65 -7.05
CA ILE A 72 -8.82 7.10 -7.20
C ILE A 72 -8.53 7.46 -8.67
N THR A 73 -7.62 6.72 -9.30
CA THR A 73 -7.25 6.96 -10.70
C THR A 73 -8.43 6.72 -11.62
N HIS A 74 -9.16 5.61 -11.44
CA HIS A 74 -10.32 5.29 -12.25
C HIS A 74 -11.46 6.32 -12.08
N LYS A 75 -11.73 6.79 -10.85
CA LYS A 75 -12.72 7.86 -10.62
C LYS A 75 -12.36 9.17 -11.31
N LYS A 76 -11.06 9.46 -11.46
CA LYS A 76 -10.57 10.66 -12.15
C LYS A 76 -10.71 10.55 -13.67
N THR A 77 -10.65 9.35 -14.24
CA THR A 77 -10.78 9.11 -15.70
C THR A 77 -12.23 9.11 -16.18
N SER A 78 -13.21 8.92 -15.30
CA SER A 78 -14.64 8.95 -15.64
C SER A 78 -15.29 10.34 -15.56
N LEU A 79 -14.49 11.39 -15.34
CA LEU A 79 -14.89 12.81 -15.33
C LEU A 79 -14.20 13.52 -16.49
#